data_AF-A6GZV3-F1
#
_entry.id   AF-A6GZV3-F1
#
_cell.length_a   1.000
_cell.length_b   1.000
_cell.length_c   1.000
_cell.angle_alpha   90.00
_cell.angle_beta   90.00
_cell.angle_gamma   90.00
#
_symmetry.space_group_name_H-M   'P 1'
#
loop_
_entity.id
_entity.type
_entity.pdbx_description
1 polymer ?
#
loop_
_entity_poly.entity_id
_entity_poly.type
_entity_poly.pdbx_seq_one_letter_code
_entity_poly.pdbx_strand_id
1 'polypeptide(L)'
;MNTFINLSAQKSKGIDYSIYKNARQLRKDALLIAENNKSFASATSLLILSSEEVIKSILLLLHSQGYKTYLIKDSKKFFKDHRIRHQMAQLIELSIGVLESFDKKESNKPVTLLKTKSDFWNGLVNGFIEIALASKPLLNSVERVKKLTEFDDKKNQGFYVDFRDKLLIPQIEITKTEFTETKVVVDRIFRFYKGLKILFHPNIKNHYKEENIENLKNQLRVFIDEALKDYSFEKKLL
;
A
#
# COMPACT_ATOMS: atom_id res chain seq x y z
N MET A 1 -7.12 27.53 -3.94
CA MET A 1 -6.14 26.48 -3.57
C MET A 1 -6.56 25.18 -4.25
N ASN A 2 -5.68 24.49 -4.98
CA ASN A 2 -6.03 23.22 -5.63
C ASN A 2 -6.09 22.09 -4.59
N THR A 3 -7.20 21.37 -4.51
CA THR A 3 -7.34 20.16 -3.69
C THR A 3 -7.20 18.92 -4.56
N PHE A 4 -6.82 17.78 -3.99
CA PHE A 4 -6.72 16.51 -4.72
C PHE A 4 -7.97 16.20 -5.58
N ILE A 5 -9.16 16.46 -5.03
CA ILE A 5 -10.44 16.21 -5.69
C ILE A 5 -10.67 17.12 -6.90
N ASN A 6 -10.15 18.34 -6.87
CA ASN A 6 -10.38 19.34 -7.92
C ASN A 6 -9.18 19.47 -8.87
N LEU A 7 -8.14 18.66 -8.65
CA LEU A 7 -6.94 18.66 -9.47
C LEU A 7 -7.18 17.81 -10.72
N SER A 8 -6.93 18.35 -11.90
CA SER A 8 -6.99 17.53 -13.13
C SER A 8 -5.79 16.58 -13.20
N ALA A 9 -5.92 15.49 -13.96
CA ALA A 9 -4.82 14.55 -14.21
C ALA A 9 -3.56 15.28 -14.72
N GLN A 10 -3.73 16.20 -15.67
CA GLN A 10 -2.64 16.99 -16.21
C GLN A 10 -1.96 17.88 -15.15
N LYS A 11 -2.74 18.53 -14.27
CA LYS A 11 -2.19 19.33 -13.16
C LYS A 11 -1.57 18.48 -12.06
N SER A 12 -1.79 17.16 -12.05
CA SER A 12 -1.24 16.24 -11.06
C SER A 12 0.14 15.68 -11.43
N LYS A 13 0.53 15.81 -12.71
CA LYS A 13 1.83 15.32 -13.19
C LYS A 13 2.98 15.95 -12.42
N GLY A 14 3.86 15.11 -11.85
CA GLY A 14 5.07 15.53 -11.16
C GLY A 14 4.89 15.88 -9.68
N ILE A 15 3.66 16.06 -9.19
CA ILE A 15 3.42 16.33 -7.75
C ILE A 15 3.78 15.11 -6.91
N ASP A 16 3.59 13.90 -7.45
CA ASP A 16 3.99 12.62 -6.86
C ASP A 16 5.44 12.64 -6.39
N TYR A 17 6.33 13.29 -7.15
CA TYR A 17 7.76 13.32 -6.90
C TYR A 17 8.14 14.05 -5.61
N SER A 18 7.54 15.22 -5.36
CA SER A 18 7.85 16.02 -4.17
C SER A 18 7.43 15.29 -2.89
N ILE A 19 6.25 14.67 -2.90
CA ILE A 19 5.73 13.87 -1.78
C ILE A 19 6.59 12.60 -1.60
N TYR A 20 7.02 11.99 -2.70
CA TYR A 20 7.88 10.81 -2.62
C TYR A 20 9.28 11.14 -2.09
N LYS A 21 9.81 12.34 -2.41
CA LYS A 21 11.07 12.85 -1.84
C LYS A 21 10.94 13.00 -0.32
N ASN A 22 9.82 13.54 0.17
CA ASN A 22 9.52 13.60 1.60
C ASN A 22 9.49 12.19 2.23
N ALA A 23 8.76 11.25 1.62
CA ALA A 23 8.71 9.87 2.07
C ALA A 23 10.10 9.21 2.15
N ARG A 24 10.95 9.44 1.14
CA ARG A 24 12.35 8.94 1.13
C ARG A 24 13.18 9.53 2.26
N GLN A 25 13.00 10.82 2.55
CA GLN A 25 13.72 11.48 3.63
C GLN A 25 13.31 10.89 4.98
N LEU A 26 12.00 10.78 5.25
CA LEU A 26 11.46 10.13 6.45
C LEU A 26 12.00 8.70 6.63
N ARG A 27 12.04 7.91 5.54
CA ARG A 27 12.64 6.56 5.56
C ARG A 27 14.12 6.61 5.90
N LYS A 28 14.89 7.53 5.32
CA LYS A 28 16.33 7.68 5.61
C LYS A 28 16.54 8.02 7.09
N ASP A 29 15.77 8.96 7.62
CA ASP A 29 15.87 9.39 9.01
C ASP A 29 15.49 8.27 9.98
N ALA A 30 14.44 7.51 9.67
CA ALA A 30 14.08 6.30 10.42
C ALA A 30 15.23 5.29 10.50
N LEU A 31 15.89 5.01 9.37
CA LEU A 31 17.03 4.08 9.33
C LEU A 31 18.21 4.59 10.15
N LEU A 32 18.56 5.88 10.03
CA LEU A 32 19.65 6.49 10.79
C LEU A 32 19.41 6.43 12.31
N ILE A 33 18.18 6.71 12.75
CA ILE A 33 17.81 6.67 14.17
C ILE A 33 17.84 5.24 14.72
N ALA A 34 17.38 4.25 13.95
CA ALA A 34 17.46 2.86 14.33
C ALA A 34 18.92 2.35 14.38
N GLU A 35 19.75 2.78 13.44
CA GLU A 35 21.14 2.33 13.34
C GLU A 35 22.02 2.95 14.42
N ASN A 36 21.98 4.27 14.58
CA ASN A 36 22.89 5.00 15.45
C ASN A 36 22.43 5.02 16.91
N ASN A 37 21.12 5.21 17.12
CA ASN A 37 20.58 5.44 18.46
C ASN A 37 19.87 4.20 19.03
N LYS A 38 19.69 3.16 18.21
CA LYS A 38 18.87 1.97 18.55
C LYS A 38 17.45 2.34 19.01
N SER A 39 16.96 3.51 18.61
CA SER A 39 15.64 4.02 19.00
C SER A 39 14.57 3.46 18.06
N PHE A 40 14.26 2.18 18.25
CA PHE A 40 13.35 1.44 17.37
C PHE A 40 11.92 1.98 17.39
N ALA A 41 11.47 2.52 18.52
CA ALA A 41 10.15 3.14 18.67
C ALA A 41 9.95 4.36 17.75
N SER A 42 10.83 5.36 17.85
CA SER A 42 10.80 6.55 17.01
C SER A 42 11.05 6.21 15.54
N ALA A 43 12.00 5.31 15.28
CA ALA A 43 12.30 4.86 13.92
C ALA A 43 11.10 4.17 13.26
N THR A 44 10.37 3.32 14.00
CA THR A 44 9.14 2.66 13.50
C THR A 44 8.08 3.68 13.14
N SER A 45 7.87 4.68 13.99
CA SER A 45 6.89 5.75 13.75
C SER A 45 7.21 6.58 12.50
N LEU A 46 8.48 6.97 12.33
CA LEU A 46 8.95 7.65 11.11
C LEU A 46 8.79 6.77 9.86
N LEU A 47 9.02 5.47 9.98
CA LEU A 47 8.89 4.54 8.87
C LEU A 47 7.43 4.37 8.43
N ILE A 48 6.50 4.33 9.38
CA ILE A 48 5.05 4.31 9.12
C ILE A 48 4.63 5.62 8.46
N LEU A 49 5.05 6.78 8.96
CA LEU A 49 4.80 8.08 8.31
C LEU A 49 5.33 8.12 6.88
N SER A 50 6.54 7.61 6.66
CA SER A 50 7.12 7.45 5.33
C SER A 50 6.22 6.62 4.41
N SER A 51 5.65 5.51 4.91
CA SER A 51 4.72 4.68 4.12
C SER A 51 3.44 5.44 3.75
N GLU A 52 2.89 6.23 4.67
CA GLU A 52 1.71 7.04 4.44
C GLU A 52 1.96 8.09 3.34
N GLU A 53 3.16 8.67 3.28
CA GLU A 53 3.56 9.62 2.24
C GLU A 53 3.76 8.93 0.88
N VAL A 54 4.37 7.74 0.82
CA VAL A 54 4.46 6.99 -0.46
C VAL A 54 3.08 6.65 -1.01
N ILE A 55 2.12 6.31 -0.15
CA ILE A 55 0.75 6.01 -0.57
C ILE A 55 0.08 7.23 -1.20
N LYS A 56 0.27 8.42 -0.62
CA LYS A 56 -0.17 9.68 -1.25
C LYS A 56 0.47 9.86 -2.63
N SER A 57 1.78 9.61 -2.76
CA SER A 57 2.48 9.66 -4.05
C SER A 57 1.93 8.66 -5.07
N ILE A 58 1.60 7.43 -4.65
CA ILE A 58 0.99 6.41 -5.52
C ILE A 58 -0.35 6.92 -6.06
N LEU A 59 -1.23 7.43 -5.19
CA LEU A 59 -2.54 7.93 -5.58
C LEU A 59 -2.46 9.09 -6.58
N LEU A 60 -1.50 10.01 -6.37
CA LEU A 60 -1.24 11.13 -7.28
C LEU A 60 -0.62 10.68 -8.61
N LEU A 61 0.31 9.73 -8.57
CA LEU A 61 0.89 9.16 -9.78
C LEU A 61 -0.21 8.53 -10.64
N LEU A 62 -1.05 7.66 -10.07
CA LEU A 62 -2.17 7.03 -10.77
C LEU A 62 -3.14 8.07 -11.33
N HIS A 63 -3.52 9.07 -10.53
CA HIS A 63 -4.37 10.17 -10.99
C HIS A 63 -3.77 10.93 -12.18
N SER A 64 -2.45 11.18 -12.16
CA SER A 64 -1.73 11.84 -13.26
C SER A 64 -1.76 11.06 -14.57
N GLN A 65 -1.95 9.74 -14.49
CA GLN A 65 -2.08 8.82 -15.62
C GLN A 65 -3.55 8.62 -16.05
N GLY A 66 -4.49 9.37 -15.46
CA GLY A 66 -5.91 9.37 -15.82
C GLY A 66 -6.74 8.30 -15.12
N TYR A 67 -6.22 7.65 -14.08
CA TYR A 67 -6.98 6.72 -13.25
C TYR A 67 -7.89 7.50 -12.29
N LYS A 68 -9.08 6.99 -12.03
CA LYS A 68 -10.14 7.66 -11.27
C LYS A 68 -9.99 7.47 -9.77
N THR A 69 -8.80 7.69 -9.23
CA THR A 69 -8.53 7.54 -7.78
C THR A 69 -9.39 8.48 -6.92
N TYR A 70 -9.86 9.60 -7.47
CA TYR A 70 -10.79 10.51 -6.81
C TYR A 70 -12.23 9.95 -6.69
N LEU A 71 -12.60 8.95 -7.48
CA LEU A 71 -13.91 8.29 -7.39
C LEU A 71 -13.95 7.15 -6.37
N ILE A 72 -12.78 6.72 -5.87
CA ILE A 72 -12.73 5.76 -4.77
C ILE A 72 -13.51 6.35 -3.60
N LYS A 73 -14.44 5.56 -3.03
CA LYS A 73 -15.19 5.97 -1.86
C LYS A 73 -14.22 6.42 -0.75
N ASP A 74 -14.55 7.53 -0.09
CA ASP A 74 -13.70 8.18 0.91
C ASP A 74 -12.40 8.85 0.39
N SER A 75 -12.24 9.04 -0.92
CA SER A 75 -11.05 9.70 -1.51
C SER A 75 -10.72 11.07 -0.92
N LYS A 76 -11.75 11.83 -0.49
CA LYS A 76 -11.62 13.13 0.19
C LYS A 76 -10.80 13.04 1.48
N LYS A 77 -10.76 11.87 2.09
CA LYS A 77 -10.08 11.59 3.36
C LYS A 77 -8.64 11.08 3.14
N PHE A 78 -8.20 10.69 1.93
CA PHE A 78 -6.84 10.15 1.67
C PHE A 78 -5.68 11.02 2.20
N PHE A 79 -5.86 12.35 2.18
CA PHE A 79 -4.84 13.30 2.61
C PHE A 79 -5.03 13.81 4.04
N LYS A 80 -6.11 13.42 4.72
CA LYS A 80 -6.47 13.89 6.07
C LYS A 80 -6.52 12.76 7.10
N ASP A 81 -6.89 11.56 6.67
CA ASP A 81 -7.06 10.38 7.51
C ASP A 81 -5.95 9.36 7.20
N HIS A 82 -5.18 8.98 8.21
CA HIS A 82 -4.15 7.94 8.09
C HIS A 82 -4.73 6.53 7.99
N ARG A 83 -5.92 6.26 8.54
CA ARG A 83 -6.52 4.91 8.52
C ARG A 83 -6.74 4.42 7.10
N ILE A 84 -7.23 5.31 6.24
CA ILE A 84 -7.45 5.01 4.83
C ILE A 84 -6.12 4.78 4.11
N ARG A 85 -5.06 5.49 4.50
CA ARG A 85 -3.71 5.23 3.96
C ARG A 85 -3.23 3.84 4.37
N HIS A 86 -3.45 3.39 5.60
CA HIS A 86 -3.10 2.02 6.02
C HIS A 86 -3.91 0.96 5.27
N GLN A 87 -5.19 1.20 5.03
CA GLN A 87 -6.01 0.25 4.24
C GLN A 87 -5.61 0.22 2.77
N MET A 88 -5.22 1.35 2.18
CA MET A 88 -4.60 1.37 0.86
C MET A 88 -3.29 0.58 0.85
N ALA A 89 -2.49 0.66 1.92
CA ALA A 89 -1.29 -0.16 2.08
C ALA A 89 -1.63 -1.66 2.09
N GLN A 90 -2.73 -2.05 2.75
CA GLN A 90 -3.18 -3.44 2.81
C GLN A 90 -3.61 -3.94 1.43
N LEU A 91 -4.36 -3.13 0.67
CA LEU A 91 -4.73 -3.47 -0.71
C LEU A 91 -3.49 -3.64 -1.59
N ILE A 92 -2.52 -2.71 -1.51
CA ILE A 92 -1.25 -2.82 -2.22
C ILE A 92 -0.52 -4.11 -1.84
N GLU A 93 -0.42 -4.43 -0.55
CA GLU A 93 0.27 -5.63 -0.09
C GLU A 93 -0.39 -6.92 -0.59
N LEU A 94 -1.72 -7.00 -0.55
CA LEU A 94 -2.47 -8.13 -1.11
C LEU A 94 -2.24 -8.25 -2.61
N SER A 95 -2.30 -7.14 -3.36
CA SER A 95 -2.03 -7.14 -4.80
C SER A 95 -0.62 -7.63 -5.12
N ILE A 96 0.40 -7.21 -4.36
CA ILE A 96 1.77 -7.73 -4.54
C ILE A 96 1.83 -9.23 -4.23
N GLY A 97 1.19 -9.67 -3.15
CA GLY A 97 1.12 -11.09 -2.78
C GLY A 97 0.52 -11.97 -3.87
N VAL A 98 -0.55 -11.51 -4.49
CA VAL A 98 -1.20 -12.23 -5.60
C VAL A 98 -0.30 -12.27 -6.83
N LEU A 99 0.32 -11.14 -7.20
CA LEU A 99 1.27 -11.09 -8.33
C LEU A 99 2.46 -12.05 -8.10
N GLU A 100 3.07 -12.02 -6.91
CA GLU A 100 4.16 -12.93 -6.54
C GLU A 100 3.74 -14.41 -6.52
N SER A 101 2.44 -14.69 -6.32
CA SER A 101 1.90 -16.05 -6.37
C SER A 101 1.79 -16.57 -7.80
N PHE A 102 1.41 -15.70 -8.75
CA PHE A 102 1.35 -16.05 -10.17
C PHE A 102 2.75 -16.31 -10.75
N ASP A 103 3.74 -15.52 -10.34
CA ASP A 103 5.14 -15.70 -10.74
C ASP A 103 5.74 -17.02 -10.21
N LYS A 104 5.19 -17.56 -9.12
CA LYS A 104 5.71 -18.74 -8.40
C LYS A 104 4.83 -19.99 -8.52
N LYS A 105 4.13 -20.20 -9.64
CA LYS A 105 3.31 -21.42 -9.86
C LYS A 105 4.12 -22.72 -9.69
N GLU A 106 4.22 -23.21 -8.46
CA GLU A 106 4.38 -24.62 -8.11
C GLU A 106 2.97 -25.20 -7.91
N SER A 107 2.74 -26.33 -8.56
CA SER A 107 1.53 -27.15 -8.56
C SER A 107 0.83 -27.19 -7.20
N ASN A 108 -0.38 -26.63 -7.04
CA ASN A 108 -1.31 -27.07 -5.97
C ASN A 108 -2.77 -26.72 -6.25
N LYS A 109 -3.65 -27.57 -5.69
CA LYS A 109 -5.08 -27.77 -5.99
C LYS A 109 -6.00 -26.65 -5.47
N PRO A 110 -7.17 -26.45 -6.11
CA PRO A 110 -8.12 -25.39 -5.75
C PRO A 110 -8.81 -25.64 -4.40
N VAL A 111 -8.96 -24.58 -3.60
CA VAL A 111 -9.77 -24.57 -2.38
C VAL A 111 -10.64 -23.31 -2.40
N THR A 112 -11.94 -23.46 -2.20
CA THR A 112 -12.94 -22.39 -2.20
C THR A 112 -12.99 -21.68 -0.85
N LEU A 113 -12.90 -20.35 -0.83
CA LEU A 113 -13.15 -19.56 0.39
C LEU A 113 -13.82 -18.22 0.07
N LEU A 114 -14.96 -18.02 0.74
CA LEU A 114 -15.80 -16.83 0.87
C LEU A 114 -16.89 -16.62 -0.20
N LYS A 115 -18.14 -16.81 0.23
CA LYS A 115 -19.33 -16.31 -0.47
C LYS A 115 -19.46 -14.81 -0.20
N THR A 116 -19.36 -14.00 -1.24
CA THR A 116 -19.71 -12.56 -1.18
C THR A 116 -20.94 -12.26 -2.05
N LYS A 117 -21.69 -11.22 -1.69
CA LYS A 117 -23.02 -10.89 -2.26
C LYS A 117 -22.97 -10.17 -3.63
N SER A 118 -21.83 -10.09 -4.30
CA SER A 118 -21.68 -9.33 -5.56
C SER A 118 -20.99 -10.18 -6.63
N ASP A 119 -21.63 -10.34 -7.79
CA ASP A 119 -21.16 -11.18 -8.90
C ASP A 119 -19.86 -10.70 -9.54
N PHE A 120 -19.58 -9.39 -9.54
CA PHE A 120 -18.31 -8.83 -10.04
C PHE A 120 -17.12 -9.17 -9.13
N TRP A 121 -17.28 -8.97 -7.81
CA TRP A 121 -16.33 -9.42 -6.80
C TRP A 121 -16.13 -10.93 -6.85
N ASN A 122 -17.17 -11.73 -7.08
CA ASN A 122 -17.01 -13.18 -7.25
C ASN A 122 -16.11 -13.52 -8.47
N GLY A 123 -16.19 -12.79 -9.58
CA GLY A 123 -15.31 -13.05 -10.75
C GLY A 123 -13.85 -12.64 -10.53
N LEU A 124 -13.60 -11.45 -9.98
CA LEU A 124 -12.24 -10.94 -9.72
C LEU A 124 -11.59 -11.61 -8.50
N VAL A 125 -12.34 -11.83 -7.42
CA VAL A 125 -11.80 -12.48 -6.22
C VAL A 125 -11.63 -13.95 -6.47
N ASN A 126 -12.65 -14.68 -6.95
CA ASN A 126 -12.47 -16.13 -7.10
C ASN A 126 -11.39 -16.47 -8.15
N GLY A 127 -11.29 -15.70 -9.25
CA GLY A 127 -10.21 -15.89 -10.22
C GLY A 127 -8.78 -15.58 -9.69
N PHE A 128 -8.62 -14.57 -8.83
CA PHE A 128 -7.32 -14.19 -8.26
C PHE A 128 -6.95 -14.93 -6.96
N ILE A 129 -7.95 -15.38 -6.20
CA ILE A 129 -7.81 -15.97 -4.86
C ILE A 129 -7.77 -17.50 -4.90
N GLU A 130 -8.50 -18.15 -5.81
CA GLU A 130 -8.52 -19.63 -5.92
C GLU A 130 -7.15 -20.24 -6.29
N ILE A 131 -6.30 -19.48 -6.98
CA ILE A 131 -4.94 -19.89 -7.36
C ILE A 131 -3.90 -19.50 -6.28
N ALA A 132 -4.17 -18.45 -5.50
CA ALA A 132 -3.15 -17.80 -4.68
C ALA A 132 -3.19 -18.19 -3.19
N LEU A 133 -4.33 -18.64 -2.63
CA LEU A 133 -4.46 -18.84 -1.17
C LEU A 133 -3.63 -19.97 -0.56
N ALA A 134 -3.12 -20.92 -1.35
CA ALA A 134 -2.18 -21.93 -0.88
C ALA A 134 -0.71 -21.54 -1.10
N SER A 135 -0.46 -20.36 -1.69
CA SER A 135 0.90 -19.92 -1.98
C SER A 135 1.52 -19.27 -0.73
N LYS A 136 2.78 -19.64 -0.43
CA LYS A 136 3.57 -18.98 0.61
C LYS A 136 3.63 -17.44 0.44
N PRO A 137 3.77 -16.88 -0.78
CA PRO A 137 3.69 -15.44 -1.00
C PRO A 137 2.40 -14.76 -0.52
N LEU A 138 1.22 -15.34 -0.80
CA LEU A 138 -0.05 -14.73 -0.37
C LEU A 138 -0.26 -14.87 1.13
N LEU A 139 0.08 -16.03 1.73
CA LEU A 139 0.02 -16.21 3.18
C LEU A 139 0.89 -15.18 3.92
N ASN A 140 2.12 -14.98 3.46
CA ASN A 140 3.00 -13.95 4.02
C ASN A 140 2.43 -12.53 3.84
N SER A 141 1.66 -12.29 2.76
CA SER A 141 1.01 -11.00 2.52
C SER A 141 -0.16 -10.78 3.48
N VAL A 142 -0.95 -11.82 3.77
CA VAL A 142 -2.00 -11.79 4.79
C VAL A 142 -1.42 -11.48 6.18
N GLU A 143 -0.30 -12.10 6.54
CA GLU A 143 0.41 -11.78 7.79
C GLU A 143 0.85 -10.32 7.84
N ARG A 144 1.38 -9.79 6.74
CA ARG A 144 1.76 -8.37 6.64
C ARG A 144 0.55 -7.42 6.68
N VAL A 145 -0.59 -7.82 6.12
CA VAL A 145 -1.85 -7.07 6.23
C VAL A 145 -2.31 -6.97 7.67
N LYS A 146 -2.23 -8.07 8.45
CA LYS A 146 -2.52 -8.03 9.88
C LYS A 146 -1.61 -7.01 10.59
N LYS A 147 -0.31 -7.00 10.29
CA LYS A 147 0.63 -6.01 10.85
C LYS A 147 0.28 -4.57 10.47
N LEU A 148 -0.21 -4.34 9.24
CA LEU A 148 -0.68 -3.03 8.81
C LEU A 148 -1.89 -2.52 9.61
N THR A 149 -2.70 -3.40 10.21
CA THR A 149 -3.80 -2.96 11.10
C THR A 149 -3.29 -2.30 12.39
N GLU A 150 -2.06 -2.63 12.81
CA GLU A 150 -1.42 -2.12 14.04
C GLU A 150 -0.59 -0.85 13.79
N PHE A 151 -0.48 -0.39 12.53
CA PHE A 151 0.40 0.73 12.18
C PHE A 151 0.01 2.04 12.88
N ASP A 152 -1.29 2.29 13.08
CA ASP A 152 -1.71 3.51 13.76
C ASP A 152 -1.29 3.51 15.24
N ASP A 153 -1.60 2.42 15.93
CA ASP A 153 -1.24 2.24 17.33
C ASP A 153 0.28 2.30 17.51
N LYS A 154 1.06 1.58 16.68
CA LYS A 154 2.53 1.58 16.76
C LYS A 154 3.15 2.94 16.48
N LYS A 155 2.63 3.68 15.49
CA LYS A 155 3.10 5.05 15.19
C LYS A 155 2.85 5.99 16.36
N ASN A 156 1.66 5.92 16.95
CA ASN A 156 1.30 6.78 18.08
C ASN A 156 2.10 6.38 19.34
N GLN A 157 2.24 5.08 19.59
CA GLN A 157 3.03 4.54 20.69
C GLN A 157 4.50 4.95 20.60
N GLY A 158 5.10 4.86 19.41
CA GLY A 158 6.52 5.14 19.24
C GLY A 158 6.91 6.61 19.40
N PHE A 159 5.99 7.55 19.15
CA PHE A 159 6.17 8.98 19.46
C PHE A 159 5.62 9.40 20.83
N TYR A 160 5.07 8.46 21.59
CA TYR A 160 4.43 8.74 22.86
C TYR A 160 3.24 9.73 22.77
N VAL A 161 2.37 9.55 21.77
CA VAL A 161 1.15 10.37 21.56
C VAL A 161 -0.12 9.51 21.57
N ASP A 162 -1.27 10.13 21.86
CA ASP A 162 -2.62 9.50 21.82
C ASP A 162 -2.82 8.28 22.76
N PHE A 163 -2.21 8.31 23.95
CA PHE A 163 -2.33 7.25 24.94
C PHE A 163 -3.69 7.31 25.64
N ARG A 164 -4.44 6.20 25.57
CA ARG A 164 -5.71 6.01 26.29
C ARG A 164 -5.42 5.43 27.67
N ASP A 165 -5.14 6.32 28.63
CA ASP A 165 -5.04 6.01 30.06
C ASP A 165 -4.10 4.83 30.39
N LYS A 166 -2.93 4.80 29.72
CA LYS A 166 -1.89 3.79 29.93
C LYS A 166 -0.51 4.45 29.93
N LEU A 167 0.31 4.10 30.91
CA LEU A 167 1.73 4.45 30.94
C LEU A 167 2.51 3.33 30.26
N LEU A 168 2.98 3.59 29.03
CA LEU A 168 3.86 2.66 28.33
C LEU A 168 5.27 3.22 28.25
N ILE A 169 6.25 2.34 28.00
CA ILE A 169 7.62 2.74 27.68
C ILE A 169 7.84 2.35 26.21
N PRO A 170 7.86 3.31 25.26
CA PRO A 170 7.90 3.01 23.82
C PRO A 170 9.03 2.05 23.42
N GLN A 171 10.18 2.14 24.09
CA GLN A 171 11.35 1.29 23.83
C GLN A 171 11.14 -0.17 24.25
N ILE A 172 10.18 -0.44 25.13
CA ILE A 172 9.77 -1.79 25.53
C ILE A 172 8.69 -2.32 24.58
N GLU A 173 7.71 -1.48 24.24
CA GLU A 173 6.57 -1.87 23.38
C GLU A 173 6.96 -2.09 21.91
N ILE A 174 7.96 -1.35 21.41
CA ILE A 174 8.42 -1.43 20.03
C ILE A 174 9.87 -1.87 20.00
N THR A 175 10.07 -3.17 19.77
CA THR A 175 11.39 -3.78 19.73
C THR A 175 12.04 -3.65 18.34
N LYS A 176 13.29 -4.11 18.23
CA LYS A 176 14.00 -4.27 16.96
C LYS A 176 13.23 -5.16 15.97
N THR A 177 12.50 -6.15 16.47
CA THR A 177 11.71 -7.06 15.64
C THR A 177 10.57 -6.31 14.95
N GLU A 178 9.75 -5.57 15.70
CA GLU A 178 8.66 -4.75 15.15
C GLU A 178 9.19 -3.74 14.13
N PHE A 179 10.33 -3.11 14.41
CA PHE A 179 10.99 -2.22 13.45
C PHE A 179 11.36 -2.94 12.15
N THR A 180 12.01 -4.11 12.26
CA THR A 180 12.47 -4.89 11.10
C THR A 180 11.30 -5.36 10.25
N GLU A 181 10.22 -5.80 10.88
CA GLU A 181 9.01 -6.25 10.19
C GLU A 181 8.28 -5.08 9.50
N THR A 182 8.14 -3.94 10.20
CA THR A 182 7.60 -2.71 9.62
C THR A 182 8.40 -2.31 8.39
N LYS A 183 9.73 -2.37 8.48
CA LYS A 183 10.63 -2.07 7.36
C LYS A 183 10.37 -2.95 6.16
N VAL A 184 10.13 -4.25 6.33
CA VAL A 184 9.80 -5.14 5.21
C VAL A 184 8.55 -4.67 4.47
N VAL A 185 7.48 -4.35 5.19
CA VAL A 185 6.22 -3.86 4.60
C VAL A 185 6.45 -2.54 3.86
N VAL A 186 7.10 -1.58 4.51
CA VAL A 186 7.38 -0.26 3.89
C VAL A 186 8.26 -0.41 2.65
N ASP A 187 9.29 -1.26 2.68
CA ASP A 187 10.16 -1.53 1.53
C ASP A 187 9.39 -2.13 0.34
N ARG A 188 8.30 -2.87 0.57
CA ARG A 188 7.42 -3.39 -0.49
C ARG A 188 6.55 -2.28 -1.09
N ILE A 189 5.99 -1.39 -0.28
CA ILE A 189 5.22 -0.23 -0.75
C ILE A 189 6.12 0.70 -1.61
N PHE A 190 7.36 0.93 -1.20
CA PHE A 190 8.34 1.69 -2.00
C PHE A 190 8.65 1.00 -3.33
N ARG A 191 8.80 -0.33 -3.34
CA ARG A 191 9.01 -1.11 -4.57
C ARG A 191 7.81 -1.01 -5.50
N PHE A 192 6.59 -1.07 -4.97
CA PHE A 192 5.38 -0.90 -5.75
C PHE A 192 5.32 0.48 -6.43
N TYR A 193 5.60 1.56 -5.70
CA TYR A 193 5.68 2.89 -6.31
C TYR A 193 6.73 2.97 -7.42
N LYS A 194 7.93 2.38 -7.21
CA LYS A 194 8.95 2.31 -8.26
C LYS A 194 8.47 1.50 -9.48
N GLY A 195 7.79 0.39 -9.25
CA GLY A 195 7.17 -0.42 -10.30
C GLY A 195 6.18 0.38 -11.14
N LEU A 196 5.32 1.18 -10.52
CA LEU A 196 4.43 2.09 -11.23
C LEU A 196 5.21 3.14 -12.04
N LYS A 197 6.28 3.74 -11.49
CA LYS A 197 7.11 4.68 -12.24
C LYS A 197 7.73 4.05 -13.48
N ILE A 198 8.16 2.79 -13.39
CA ILE A 198 8.67 2.02 -14.52
C ILE A 198 7.55 1.76 -15.53
N LEU A 199 6.38 1.27 -15.07
CA LEU A 199 5.21 0.98 -15.89
C LEU A 199 4.77 2.18 -16.76
N PHE A 200 4.83 3.37 -16.19
CA PHE A 200 4.43 4.61 -16.87
C PHE A 200 5.61 5.36 -17.52
N HIS A 201 6.82 4.81 -17.50
CA HIS A 201 7.97 5.43 -18.14
C HIS A 201 7.89 5.26 -19.67
N PRO A 202 8.13 6.30 -20.49
CA PRO A 202 8.05 6.19 -21.96
C PRO A 202 8.92 5.07 -22.54
N ASN A 203 10.11 4.87 -21.96
CA ASN A 203 11.09 3.88 -22.44
C ASN A 203 10.77 2.43 -22.04
N ILE A 204 9.68 2.15 -21.33
CA ILE A 204 9.35 0.76 -20.94
C ILE A 204 9.14 -0.16 -22.17
N LYS A 205 8.66 0.43 -23.28
CA LYS A 205 8.47 -0.27 -24.56
C LYS A 205 9.77 -0.82 -25.16
N ASN A 206 10.93 -0.31 -24.73
CA ASN A 206 12.24 -0.81 -25.16
C ASN A 206 12.62 -2.13 -24.46
N HIS A 207 11.93 -2.49 -23.37
CA HIS A 207 12.27 -3.64 -22.52
C HIS A 207 11.17 -4.69 -22.49
N TYR A 208 9.92 -4.30 -22.76
CA TYR A 208 8.76 -5.19 -22.71
C TYR A 208 7.87 -4.98 -23.94
N LYS A 209 7.18 -6.06 -24.35
CA LYS A 209 6.20 -6.00 -25.43
C LYS A 209 5.09 -5.01 -25.09
N GLU A 210 4.72 -4.17 -26.05
CA GLU A 210 3.69 -3.14 -25.89
C GLU A 210 2.35 -3.72 -25.43
N GLU A 211 1.94 -4.85 -26.00
CA GLU A 211 0.72 -5.57 -25.59
C GLU A 211 0.72 -5.92 -24.10
N ASN A 212 1.83 -6.41 -23.56
CA ASN A 212 1.94 -6.76 -22.13
C ASN A 212 1.85 -5.52 -21.24
N ILE A 213 2.46 -4.41 -21.66
CA ILE A 213 2.43 -3.14 -20.94
C ILE A 213 0.99 -2.60 -20.90
N GLU A 214 0.31 -2.58 -22.04
CA GLU A 214 -1.07 -2.08 -22.12
C GLU A 214 -2.06 -2.99 -21.40
N ASN A 215 -1.88 -4.31 -21.46
CA ASN A 215 -2.67 -5.26 -20.66
C ASN A 215 -2.54 -4.97 -19.16
N LEU A 216 -1.31 -4.80 -18.65
CA LEU A 216 -1.08 -4.48 -17.24
C LEU A 216 -1.68 -3.13 -16.83
N LYS A 217 -1.57 -2.10 -17.67
CA LYS A 217 -2.23 -0.81 -17.42
C LYS A 217 -3.76 -0.93 -17.42
N ASN A 218 -4.33 -1.72 -18.31
CA ASN A 218 -5.77 -1.95 -18.38
C ASN A 218 -6.27 -2.72 -17.15
N GLN A 219 -5.57 -3.76 -16.71
CA GLN A 219 -5.88 -4.48 -15.48
C GLN A 219 -5.83 -3.55 -14.25
N LEU A 220 -4.80 -2.72 -14.15
CA LEU A 220 -4.70 -1.72 -13.09
C LEU A 220 -5.86 -0.72 -13.18
N ARG A 221 -6.29 -0.35 -14.38
CA ARG A 221 -7.39 0.59 -14.58
C ARG A 221 -8.72 0.00 -14.13
N VAL A 222 -9.03 -1.22 -14.54
CA VAL A 222 -10.22 -1.95 -14.07
C VAL A 222 -10.21 -2.05 -12.54
N PHE A 223 -9.07 -2.39 -11.94
CA PHE A 223 -8.96 -2.47 -10.49
C PHE A 223 -9.24 -1.12 -9.80
N ILE A 224 -8.61 -0.03 -10.24
CA ILE A 224 -8.77 1.28 -9.59
C ILE A 224 -10.13 1.91 -9.89
N ASP A 225 -10.56 1.92 -11.16
CA ASP A 225 -11.72 2.68 -11.62
C ASP A 225 -13.05 1.96 -11.36
N GLU A 226 -13.03 0.62 -11.32
CA GLU A 226 -14.23 -0.20 -11.18
C GLU A 226 -14.25 -0.90 -9.82
N ALA A 227 -13.23 -1.69 -9.49
CA ALA A 227 -13.25 -2.50 -8.27
C ALA A 227 -13.15 -1.66 -6.98
N LEU A 228 -12.31 -0.61 -6.96
CA LEU A 228 -12.17 0.24 -5.78
C LEU A 228 -13.23 1.34 -5.67
N LYS A 229 -14.04 1.58 -6.71
CA LYS A 229 -15.03 2.66 -6.72
C LYS A 229 -16.00 2.58 -5.53
N ASP A 230 -16.55 1.39 -5.28
CA ASP A 230 -17.54 1.16 -4.22
C ASP A 230 -16.93 0.60 -2.92
N TYR A 231 -15.60 0.42 -2.90
CA TYR A 231 -14.91 -0.12 -1.73
C TYR A 231 -14.92 0.90 -0.59
N SER A 232 -15.57 0.54 0.53
CA SER A 232 -15.65 1.39 1.71
C SER A 232 -14.58 1.02 2.73
N PHE A 233 -13.72 2.00 3.03
CA PHE A 233 -12.68 1.93 4.04
C PHE A 233 -13.22 1.94 5.49
N GLU A 234 -14.53 2.02 5.69
CA GLU A 234 -15.15 1.94 7.03
C GLU A 234 -15.37 0.50 7.50
N LYS A 235 -15.29 -0.49 6.61
CA LYS A 235 -15.34 -1.91 6.99
C LYS A 235 -13.92 -2.39 7.34
N LYS A 236 -13.72 -2.86 8.56
CA LYS A 236 -12.51 -3.59 8.93
C LYS A 236 -12.30 -4.76 7.96
N LEU A 237 -11.15 -4.81 7.31
CA LEU A 237 -10.65 -6.03 6.67
C LEU A 237 -10.27 -6.97 7.81
N LEU A 238 -11.19 -7.89 8.13
CA LEU A 238 -11.05 -8.98 9.12
C LEU A 238 -10.41 -8.59 10.45
#